data_AF-A0A520CJ03-F1
#
_entry.id   AF-A0A520CJ03-F1
#
_cell.length_a   1.000
_cell.length_b   1.000
_cell.length_c   1.000
_cell.angle_alpha   90.00
_cell.angle_beta   90.00
_cell.angle_gamma   90.00
#
_symmetry.space_group_name_H-M   'P 1'
#
loop_
_entity.id
_entity.type
_entity.pdbx_description
1 polymer ?
#
loop_
_entity_poly.entity_id
_entity_poly.type
_entity_poly.pdbx_seq_one_letter_code
_entity_poly.pdbx_strand_id
1 'polypeptide(L)'
;ILNYALKKTTFKSKKISNFIFQHPEVLIHDGVLNFDKLSHLGISDDELKEAMREHGVEHYKDVKLAMFEVDGNISIITGDKNLKQTHFKRKKNHKTLGLNI
;
A
#
# COMPACT_ATOMS: atom_id res chain seq x y z
N ILE A 1 0.36 -11.08 -30.60
CA ILE A 1 -1.07 -10.84 -30.31
C ILE A 1 -1.30 -10.55 -28.82
N LEU A 2 -0.76 -11.35 -27.90
CA LEU A 2 -0.84 -11.14 -26.44
C LEU A 2 -0.32 -9.76 -25.96
N ASN A 3 0.84 -9.31 -26.46
CA ASN A 3 1.37 -7.97 -26.15
C ASN A 3 0.46 -6.82 -26.60
N TYR A 4 -0.26 -7.00 -27.71
CA TYR A 4 -1.18 -5.98 -28.23
C TYR A 4 -2.46 -5.91 -27.40
N ALA A 5 -2.98 -7.07 -26.96
CA ALA A 5 -4.13 -7.14 -26.06
C ALA A 5 -3.81 -6.58 -24.66
N LEU A 6 -2.62 -6.87 -24.11
CA LEU A 6 -2.14 -6.29 -22.85
C LEU A 6 -2.05 -4.77 -22.95
N LYS A 7 -1.38 -4.22 -23.98
CA LYS A 7 -1.36 -2.77 -24.22
C LYS A 7 -2.79 -2.22 -24.33
N LYS A 8 -3.62 -2.81 -25.19
CA LYS A 8 -4.95 -2.28 -25.50
C LYS A 8 -5.91 -2.30 -24.30
N THR A 9 -5.72 -3.23 -23.36
CA THR A 9 -6.55 -3.35 -22.15
C THR A 9 -6.05 -2.45 -21.03
N THR A 10 -4.72 -2.33 -20.88
CA THR A 10 -4.07 -1.40 -19.95
C THR A 10 -4.38 0.08 -20.27
N PHE A 11 -4.43 0.45 -21.56
CA PHE A 11 -4.75 1.82 -21.99
C PHE A 11 -6.25 2.15 -21.99
N LYS A 12 -7.16 1.16 -21.92
CA LYS A 12 -8.61 1.40 -22.04
C LYS A 12 -9.29 1.79 -20.74
N SER A 13 -8.71 1.48 -19.59
CA SER A 13 -9.27 1.91 -18.30
C SER A 13 -8.33 2.90 -17.63
N LYS A 14 -8.85 4.12 -17.42
CA LYS A 14 -8.17 5.17 -16.64
C LYS A 14 -7.81 4.68 -15.23
N LYS A 15 -8.57 3.71 -14.70
CA LYS A 15 -8.31 3.01 -13.43
C LYS A 15 -7.03 2.16 -13.46
N ILE A 16 -6.77 1.40 -14.52
CA ILE A 16 -5.55 0.58 -14.66
C ILE A 16 -4.34 1.45 -14.99
N SER A 17 -4.51 2.49 -15.81
CA SER A 17 -3.44 3.47 -16.06
C SER A 17 -3.02 4.17 -14.78
N ASN A 18 -3.97 4.62 -13.94
CA ASN A 18 -3.63 5.21 -12.64
C ASN A 18 -2.93 4.19 -11.74
N PHE A 19 -3.41 2.93 -11.70
CA PHE A 19 -2.80 1.84 -10.92
C PHE A 19 -1.36 1.47 -11.34
N ILE A 20 -0.93 1.81 -12.55
CA ILE A 20 0.43 1.53 -13.05
C ILE A 20 1.40 2.70 -12.77
N PHE A 21 0.88 3.93 -12.61
CA PHE A 21 1.64 5.11 -12.20
C PHE A 21 1.24 5.51 -10.77
N GLN A 22 1.39 4.59 -9.82
CA GLN A 22 1.08 4.87 -8.42
C GLN A 22 2.24 5.65 -7.81
N HIS A 23 1.95 6.86 -7.34
CA HIS A 23 2.85 7.58 -6.46
C HIS A 23 2.66 7.01 -5.05
N PRO A 24 3.64 7.16 -4.15
CA PRO A 24 3.44 6.80 -2.75
C PRO A 24 2.23 7.52 -2.17
N GLU A 25 1.42 6.82 -1.37
CA GLU A 25 0.18 7.34 -0.80
C GLU A 25 0.27 7.37 0.72
N VAL A 26 -0.10 8.50 1.32
CA VAL A 26 -0.08 8.65 2.78
C VAL A 26 -1.30 7.95 3.38
N LEU A 27 -1.04 6.99 4.27
CA LEU A 27 -2.06 6.23 5.00
C LEU A 27 -2.32 6.83 6.38
N ILE A 28 -1.28 7.27 7.10
CA ILE A 28 -1.37 7.95 8.39
C ILE A 28 -0.45 9.16 8.36
N HIS A 29 -0.92 10.29 8.89
CA HIS A 29 -0.11 11.49 9.11
C HIS A 29 -0.39 12.04 10.52
N ASP A 30 0.66 12.14 11.34
CA ASP A 30 0.58 12.62 12.73
C ASP A 30 -0.58 12.00 13.52
N GLY A 31 -0.69 10.67 13.44
CA GLY A 31 -1.73 9.93 14.14
C GLY A 31 -3.11 9.91 13.47
N VAL A 32 -3.32 10.67 12.40
CA VAL A 32 -4.60 10.75 11.70
C VAL A 32 -4.61 9.78 10.53
N LEU A 33 -5.55 8.82 10.58
CA LEU A 33 -5.74 7.79 9.56
C LEU A 33 -6.52 8.34 8.34
N ASN A 34 -6.02 8.07 7.14
CA ASN A 34 -6.67 8.44 5.88
C ASN A 34 -7.52 7.28 5.33
N PHE A 35 -8.75 7.16 5.85
CA PHE A 35 -9.69 6.10 5.47
C PHE A 35 -10.01 6.05 3.97
N ASP A 36 -10.12 7.21 3.32
CA ASP A 36 -10.40 7.29 1.88
C ASP A 36 -9.30 6.63 1.06
N LYS A 37 -8.03 6.85 1.45
CA LYS A 37 -6.88 6.23 0.80
C LYS A 37 -6.80 4.74 1.05
N LEU A 38 -7.03 4.29 2.29
CA LEU A 38 -7.11 2.85 2.62
C LEU A 38 -8.18 2.15 1.77
N SER A 39 -9.37 2.74 1.66
CA SER A 39 -10.46 2.21 0.85
C SER A 39 -10.12 2.19 -0.64
N HIS A 40 -9.54 3.26 -1.18
CA HIS A 40 -9.15 3.31 -2.60
C HIS A 40 -8.03 2.33 -2.95
N LEU A 41 -7.10 2.07 -2.02
CA LEU A 41 -5.99 1.15 -2.21
C LEU A 41 -6.34 -0.30 -1.86
N GLY A 42 -7.51 -0.54 -1.26
CA GLY A 42 -7.93 -1.86 -0.80
C GLY A 42 -6.99 -2.41 0.27
N ILE A 43 -6.54 -1.55 1.18
CA ILE A 43 -5.74 -1.91 2.35
C ILE A 43 -6.70 -1.99 3.53
N SER A 44 -6.80 -3.16 4.16
CA SER A 44 -7.63 -3.34 5.34
C SER A 44 -6.97 -2.73 6.58
N ASP A 45 -7.80 -2.46 7.59
CA ASP A 45 -7.32 -2.07 8.90
C ASP A 45 -6.33 -3.10 9.48
N ASP A 46 -6.66 -4.40 9.38
CA ASP A 46 -5.79 -5.48 9.86
C ASP A 46 -4.41 -5.49 9.17
N GLU A 47 -4.36 -5.23 7.86
CA GLU A 47 -3.11 -5.17 7.09
C GLU A 47 -2.23 -3.99 7.55
N LEU A 48 -2.85 -2.83 7.78
CA LEU A 48 -2.14 -1.66 8.31
C LEU A 48 -1.65 -1.89 9.74
N LYS A 49 -2.48 -2.50 10.59
CA LYS A 49 -2.11 -2.87 11.96
C LYS A 49 -1.01 -3.92 12.02
N GLU A 50 -0.96 -4.86 11.08
CA GLU A 50 0.14 -5.81 10.93
C GLU A 50 1.47 -5.08 10.69
N ALA A 51 1.49 -4.15 9.72
CA ALA A 51 2.66 -3.32 9.46
C ALA A 51 3.08 -2.50 10.69
N MET A 52 2.12 -1.91 11.42
CA MET A 52 2.39 -1.18 12.66
C MET A 52 2.99 -2.06 13.75
N ARG A 53 2.45 -3.28 13.93
CA ARG A 53 2.98 -4.25 14.89
C ARG A 53 4.40 -4.70 14.52
N GLU A 54 4.70 -4.89 13.24
CA GLU A 54 6.07 -5.18 12.79
C GLU A 54 7.03 -3.99 13.04
N HIS A 55 6.53 -2.77 12.98
CA HIS A 55 7.28 -1.57 13.39
C HIS A 55 7.41 -1.43 14.93
N GLY A 56 6.63 -2.19 15.71
CA GLY A 56 6.60 -2.14 17.17
C GLY A 56 5.69 -1.05 17.74
N VAL A 57 4.60 -0.71 17.05
CA VAL A 57 3.65 0.35 17.42
C VAL A 57 2.25 -0.21 17.56
N GLU A 58 1.54 0.21 18.61
CA GLU A 58 0.20 -0.29 18.92
C GLU A 58 -0.92 0.64 18.45
N HIS A 59 -0.72 1.96 18.53
CA HIS A 59 -1.77 2.93 18.24
C HIS A 59 -1.39 3.87 17.09
N TYR A 60 -2.38 4.27 16.28
CA TYR A 60 -2.13 5.19 15.17
C TYR A 60 -1.52 6.50 15.64
N LYS A 61 -1.97 7.04 16.79
CA LYS A 61 -1.45 8.30 17.36
C LYS A 61 0.07 8.33 17.57
N ASP A 62 0.70 7.17 17.66
CA ASP A 62 2.15 7.02 17.86
C ASP A 62 2.90 6.94 16.51
N VAL A 63 2.18 6.92 15.39
CA VAL A 63 2.69 6.95 14.02
C VAL A 63 2.76 8.37 13.51
N LYS A 64 3.98 8.81 13.17
CA LYS A 64 4.22 10.12 12.55
C LYS A 64 3.84 10.10 11.08
N LEU A 65 4.27 9.06 10.36
CA LEU A 65 3.95 8.88 8.95
C LEU A 65 3.84 7.39 8.63
N ALA A 66 2.77 7.00 7.96
CA ALA A 66 2.71 5.72 7.26
C ALA A 66 2.42 5.96 5.78
N MET A 67 3.20 5.35 4.91
CA MET A 67 3.08 5.49 3.46
C MET A 67 2.96 4.13 2.78
N PHE A 68 2.05 4.03 1.82
CA PHE A 68 2.00 2.93 0.88
C PHE A 68 2.91 3.26 -0.31
N GLU A 69 3.99 2.52 -0.45
CA GLU A 69 5.02 2.73 -1.47
C GLU A 69 4.63 2.11 -2.81
N VAL A 70 5.27 2.57 -3.89
CA VAL A 70 5.00 2.12 -5.27
C VAL A 70 5.27 0.62 -5.45
N ASP A 71 6.19 0.07 -4.68
CA ASP A 71 6.53 -1.35 -4.69
C ASP A 71 5.52 -2.23 -3.91
N GLY A 72 4.51 -1.60 -3.30
CA GLY A 72 3.47 -2.25 -2.52
C GLY A 72 3.84 -2.51 -1.06
N ASN A 73 4.95 -1.95 -0.58
CA ASN A 73 5.32 -1.99 0.83
C ASN A 73 4.62 -0.87 1.62
N ILE A 74 4.48 -1.06 2.93
CA ILE A 74 4.07 0.00 3.85
C ILE A 74 5.31 0.42 4.64
N SER A 75 5.70 1.68 4.50
CA SER A 75 6.74 2.29 5.32
C SER A 75 6.11 3.00 6.52
N ILE A 76 6.71 2.88 7.70
CA ILE A 76 6.23 3.52 8.94
C ILE A 76 7.39 4.29 9.56
N ILE A 77 7.11 5.52 10.00
CA ILE A 77 8.01 6.37 10.75
C ILE A 77 7.35 6.74 12.08
N THR A 78 8.11 6.61 13.17
CA THR A 78 7.69 7.00 14.52
C THR A 78 8.71 7.91 15.22
N GLY A 79 8.22 8.66 16.21
CA GLY A 79 9.02 9.55 17.05
C GLY A 79 9.33 10.91 16.44
N ASP A 80 9.83 11.82 17.29
CA ASP A 80 10.12 13.22 16.88
C ASP A 80 11.60 13.57 16.83
N LYS A 81 12.45 12.86 17.60
CA LYS A 81 13.89 13.16 17.74
C LYS A 81 14.80 12.04 17.22
N ASN A 82 14.40 10.78 17.42
CA ASN A 82 15.10 9.60 16.91
C ASN A 82 14.12 8.81 16.06
N LEU A 83 14.07 9.13 14.77
CA LEU A 83 13.16 8.51 13.83
C LEU A 83 13.51 7.03 13.68
N LYS A 84 12.55 6.14 13.93
CA LYS A 84 12.64 4.73 13.54
C LYS A 84 11.86 4.53 12.26
N GLN A 85 12.43 3.81 11.29
CA GLN A 85 11.80 3.48 10.01
C GLN A 85 11.82 1.96 9.80
N THR A 86 10.71 1.38 9.36
CA THR A 86 10.64 -0.01 8.87
C THR A 86 9.83 -0.09 7.59
N HIS A 87 9.99 -1.19 6.86
CA HIS A 87 9.25 -1.50 5.65
C HIS A 87 8.57 -2.85 5.80
N PHE A 88 7.24 -2.87 5.72
CA PHE A 88 6.43 -4.08 5.70
C PHE A 88 6.12 -4.48 4.27
N LYS A 89 6.46 -5.72 3.89
CA LYS A 89 6.15 -6.25 2.56
C LYS A 89 4.80 -6.93 2.54
N ARG A 90 3.85 -6.31 1.85
CA ARG A 90 2.51 -6.89 1.64
C ARG A 90 2.62 -8.25 0.95
N LYS A 91 2.15 -9.31 1.62
CA LYS A 91 1.91 -10.61 0.99
C LYS A 91 0.62 -10.53 0.20
N LYS A 92 0.69 -10.11 -1.07
CA LYS A 92 -0.43 -10.32 -1.99
C LYS A 92 -0.60 -11.82 -2.16
N ASN A 93 -1.67 -12.36 -1.58
CA ASN A 93 -2.25 -13.60 -2.10
C ASN A 93 -2.70 -13.29 -3.52
N HIS A 94 -1.80 -13.47 -4.49
CA HIS A 94 -2.23 -13.72 -5.84
C HIS A 94 -3.13 -14.93 -5.71
N LYS A 95 -4.46 -14.72 -5.77
CA LYS A 95 -5.32 -15.76 -6.33
C LYS A 95 -4.68 -16.03 -7.68
N THR A 96 -3.88 -17.08 -7.75
CA THR A 96 -3.47 -17.67 -9.01
C THR A 96 -4.80 -17.95 -9.69
N LEU A 97 -5.18 -17.11 -10.65
CA LEU A 97 -6.08 -17.57 -11.68
C LEU A 97 -5.34 -18.75 -12.25
N GLY A 98 -5.77 -19.96 -11.88
CA GLY A 98 -5.29 -21.21 -12.43
C GLY A 98 -5.60 -21.23 -13.92
N LEU A 99 -4.83 -20.48 -14.69
CA LEU A 99 -4.63 -20.73 -16.10
C LEU A 99 -3.70 -21.92 -16.13
N ASN A 100 -4.30 -23.11 -16.06
CA ASN A 100 -3.69 -24.29 -16.65
C ASN A 100 -3.45 -23.94 -18.11
N ILE A 101 -2.18 -23.72 -18.45
CA ILE A 101 -1.68 -23.75 -19.81
C ILE A 101 -1.51 -25.22 -20.18
#